data_AF-A0A9J6D1N4-F1
#
_entry.id   AF-A0A9J6D1N4-F1
#
_cell.length_a   1.000
_cell.length_b   1.000
_cell.length_c   1.000
_cell.angle_alpha   90.00
_cell.angle_beta   90.00
_cell.angle_gamma   90.00
#
_symmetry.space_group_name_H-M   'P 1'
#
loop_
_entity.id
_entity.type
_entity.pdbx_description
1 polymer ?
#
loop_
_entity_poly.entity_id
_entity_poly.type
_entity_poly.pdbx_seq_one_letter_code
_entity_poly.pdbx_strand_id
1 'polypeptide(L)'
;MHRVGRFISEVVRKLKYAKEFTDKVKPTSLTRDGEVMYELQLEKEHCDLHGNLHAGMAFDLLDLYTWTTASTLYDHDTPFVSLNLKARY
;
A
#
# COMPACT_ATOMS: atom_id res chain seq x y z
N MET A 1 5.87 5.99 14.10
CA MET A 1 6.10 6.59 12.77
C MET A 1 7.37 6.10 12.05
N HIS A 2 8.55 6.01 12.70
CA HIS A 2 9.78 5.59 12.01
C HIS A 2 9.83 4.15 11.45
N ARG A 3 9.08 3.19 12.02
CA ARG A 3 9.04 1.80 11.53
C ARG A 3 8.28 1.66 10.21
N VAL A 4 7.06 2.21 10.12
CA VAL A 4 6.23 2.12 8.90
C VAL A 4 6.86 2.88 7.74
N GLY A 5 7.39 4.09 7.98
CA GLY A 5 8.07 4.86 6.94
C GLY A 5 9.33 4.16 6.40
N ARG A 6 10.13 3.53 7.28
CA ARG A 6 11.26 2.68 6.85
C ARG A 6 10.76 1.46 6.08
N PHE A 7 9.69 0.82 6.54
CA PHE A 7 9.18 -0.40 5.91
C PHE A 7 8.58 -0.14 4.52
N ILE A 8 7.78 0.91 4.33
CA ILE A 8 7.31 1.32 3.00
C ILE A 8 8.50 1.59 2.08
N SER A 9 9.52 2.31 2.57
CA SER A 9 10.73 2.56 1.78
C SER A 9 11.48 1.26 1.43
N GLU A 10 11.41 0.23 2.27
CA GLU A 10 12.01 -1.09 2.01
C GLU A 10 11.17 -1.94 1.06
N VAL A 11 9.85 -1.91 1.16
CA VAL A 11 8.92 -2.60 0.25
C VAL A 11 9.01 -2.01 -1.14
N VAL A 12 8.97 -0.68 -1.28
CA VAL A 12 9.15 0.02 -2.56
C VAL A 12 10.55 -0.24 -3.13
N ARG A 13 11.58 -0.41 -2.29
CA ARG A 13 12.92 -0.83 -2.72
C ARG A 13 12.96 -2.28 -3.24
N LYS A 14 12.19 -3.20 -2.64
CA LYS A 14 12.12 -4.61 -3.04
C LYS A 14 11.24 -4.81 -4.28
N LEU A 15 10.16 -4.05 -4.41
CA LEU A 15 9.19 -4.12 -5.49
C LEU A 15 9.37 -2.92 -6.42
N LYS A 16 10.39 -2.96 -7.29
CA LYS A 16 10.72 -1.83 -8.18
C LYS A 16 9.54 -1.37 -9.05
N TYR A 17 8.66 -2.31 -9.44
CA TYR A 17 7.44 -2.02 -10.19
C TYR A 17 6.42 -1.20 -9.38
N ALA A 18 6.42 -1.35 -8.05
CA ALA A 18 5.49 -0.64 -7.17
C ALA A 18 5.81 0.85 -7.10
N LYS A 19 7.04 1.26 -7.40
CA LYS A 19 7.45 2.67 -7.32
C LYS A 19 6.56 3.59 -8.16
N GLU A 20 6.14 3.15 -9.34
CA GLU A 20 5.38 3.98 -10.29
C GLU A 20 3.97 4.32 -9.83
N PHE A 21 3.40 3.55 -8.89
CA PHE A 21 2.05 3.77 -8.38
C PHE A 21 2.00 3.98 -6.86
N THR A 22 3.15 4.05 -6.19
CA THR A 22 3.26 4.23 -4.72
C THR A 22 4.05 5.46 -4.30
N ASP A 23 4.72 6.14 -5.22
CA ASP A 23 5.56 7.32 -4.95
C ASP A 23 4.77 8.51 -4.38
N LYS A 24 3.46 8.53 -4.59
CA LYS A 24 2.51 9.52 -4.04
C LYS A 24 1.71 9.04 -2.84
N VAL A 25 2.04 7.88 -2.29
CA VAL A 25 1.37 7.37 -1.09
C VAL A 25 2.19 7.70 0.15
N LYS A 26 1.50 8.24 1.15
CA LYS A 26 2.07 8.46 2.48
C LYS A 26 1.20 7.80 3.55
N PRO A 27 1.79 7.16 4.57
CA PRO A 27 1.06 6.76 5.75
C PRO A 27 0.73 8.02 6.57
N THR A 28 -0.54 8.24 6.88
CA THR A 28 -1.02 9.41 7.63
C THR A 28 -1.32 9.11 9.09
N SER A 29 -1.52 7.83 9.45
CA SER A 29 -1.69 7.41 10.84
C SER A 29 -1.17 5.98 11.07
N LEU A 30 -0.81 5.68 12.31
CA LEU A 30 -0.61 4.32 12.81
C LEU A 30 -1.32 4.28 14.17
N THR A 31 -2.48 3.65 14.24
CA THR A 31 -3.18 3.47 15.52
C THR A 31 -2.50 2.35 16.31
N ARG A 32 -2.68 2.32 17.63
CA ARG A 32 -2.14 1.23 18.47
C ARG A 32 -2.80 -0.11 18.18
N ASP A 33 -3.92 -0.11 17.46
CA ASP A 33 -4.76 -1.27 17.20
C ASP A 33 -4.47 -1.92 15.83
N GLY A 34 -3.34 -1.56 15.21
CA GLY A 34 -2.92 -2.15 13.94
C GLY A 34 -3.60 -1.56 12.70
N GLU A 35 -4.25 -0.40 12.84
CA GLU A 35 -4.81 0.33 11.71
C GLU A 35 -3.80 1.34 11.18
N VAL A 36 -3.67 1.40 9.85
CA VAL A 36 -2.81 2.36 9.16
C VAL A 36 -3.65 3.06 8.12
N MET A 37 -3.69 4.39 8.18
CA MET A 37 -4.26 5.18 7.09
C MET A 37 -3.17 5.50 6.08
N TYR A 38 -3.51 5.34 4.80
CA TYR A 38 -2.70 5.72 3.68
C TYR A 38 -3.43 6.76 2.86
N GLU A 39 -2.72 7.78 2.40
CA GLU A 39 -3.24 8.82 1.52
C GLU A 39 -2.47 8.78 0.21
N LEU A 40 -3.19 8.64 -0.91
CA LEU A 40 -2.67 8.75 -2.26
C LEU A 40 -3.00 10.13 -2.80
N GLN A 41 -1.98 10.87 -3.26
CA GLN A 41 -2.21 12.00 -4.16
C GLN A 41 -2.41 11.46 -5.59
N LEU A 42 -3.63 11.57 -6.12
CA LEU A 42 -3.98 11.11 -7.47
C LEU A 42 -3.23 11.93 -8.54
N GLU A 43 -2.71 11.21 -9.53
CA GLU A 43 -2.03 11.75 -10.72
C GLU A 43 -2.62 11.08 -11.96
N LYS A 44 -2.34 11.61 -13.14
CA LYS A 44 -2.99 11.17 -14.38
C LYS A 44 -2.68 9.70 -14.70
N GLU A 45 -1.48 9.27 -14.34
CA GLU A 45 -0.93 7.93 -14.47
C GLU A 45 -1.72 6.90 -13.64
N HIS A 46 -2.42 7.36 -12.61
CA HIS A 46 -3.26 6.54 -11.74
C HIS A 46 -4.68 6.34 -12.27
N CYS A 47 -5.07 7.11 -13.29
CA CYS A 47 -6.44 7.20 -13.73
C CYS A 47 -6.75 6.31 -14.95
N ASP A 48 -8.02 5.93 -15.05
CA ASP A 48 -8.60 5.33 -16.26
C ASP A 48 -8.88 6.40 -17.34
N LEU A 49 -9.44 5.96 -18.47
CA LEU A 49 -9.80 6.83 -19.60
C LEU A 49 -10.88 7.88 -19.25
N HIS A 50 -11.58 7.72 -18.13
CA HIS A 50 -12.59 8.65 -17.63
C HIS A 50 -12.03 9.62 -16.59
N GLY A 51 -10.75 9.49 -16.22
CA GLY A 51 -10.10 10.33 -15.21
C GLY A 51 -10.36 9.88 -13.77
N ASN A 52 -10.97 8.71 -13.55
CA ASN A 52 -11.16 8.13 -12.22
C ASN A 52 -9.98 7.23 -11.86
N LEU A 53 -9.75 6.95 -10.57
CA LEU A 53 -8.74 5.98 -10.16
C LEU A 53 -8.99 4.63 -10.85
N HIS A 54 -7.97 4.12 -11.56
CA HIS A 54 -8.05 2.85 -12.24
C HIS A 54 -8.30 1.72 -11.23
N ALA A 55 -9.35 0.92 -11.43
CA ALA A 55 -9.76 -0.10 -10.46
C ALA A 55 -8.66 -1.11 -10.16
N GLY A 56 -7.89 -1.53 -11.17
CA GLY A 56 -6.74 -2.42 -10.97
C GLY A 56 -5.68 -1.80 -10.05
N MET A 57 -5.43 -0.49 -10.19
CA MET A 57 -4.50 0.20 -9.30
C MET A 57 -5.04 0.28 -7.88
N ALA A 58 -6.35 0.53 -7.71
CA ALA A 58 -6.98 0.51 -6.39
C ALA A 58 -6.79 -0.86 -5.70
N PHE A 59 -6.94 -1.96 -6.44
CA PHE A 59 -6.66 -3.31 -5.92
C PHE A 59 -5.19 -3.50 -5.54
N ASP A 60 -4.26 -3.09 -6.39
CA ASP A 60 -2.82 -3.23 -6.12
C ASP A 60 -2.40 -2.45 -4.86
N LEU A 61 -2.93 -1.23 -4.67
CA LEU A 61 -2.69 -0.44 -3.47
C LEU A 61 -3.28 -1.10 -2.22
N LEU A 62 -4.50 -1.61 -2.31
CA LEU A 62 -5.14 -2.31 -1.20
C LEU A 62 -4.33 -3.54 -0.79
N ASP A 63 -3.89 -4.35 -1.75
CA ASP A 63 -3.11 -5.55 -1.47
C ASP A 63 -1.77 -5.20 -0.83
N LEU A 64 -1.02 -4.29 -1.47
CA LEU A 64 0.31 -3.89 -1.03
C LEU A 64 0.29 -3.31 0.37
N TYR A 65 -0.66 -2.43 0.69
CA TYR A 65 -0.71 -1.77 1.99
C TYR A 65 -1.34 -2.64 3.07
N THR A 66 -2.21 -3.58 2.72
CA THR A 66 -2.66 -4.62 3.65
C THR A 66 -1.48 -5.50 4.04
N TRP A 67 -0.72 -5.99 3.06
CA TRP A 67 0.49 -6.78 3.29
C TRP A 67 1.53 -6.00 4.11
N THR A 68 1.75 -4.73 3.75
CA THR A 68 2.68 -3.83 4.46
C THR A 68 2.24 -3.65 5.91
N THR A 69 0.97 -3.38 6.16
CA THR A 69 0.44 -3.22 7.53
C THR A 69 0.56 -4.52 8.32
N ALA A 70 0.13 -5.64 7.75
CA ALA A 70 0.21 -6.95 8.38
C ALA A 70 1.64 -7.28 8.79
N SER A 71 2.62 -7.09 7.90
CA SER A 71 4.02 -7.37 8.20
C SER A 71 4.60 -6.54 9.37
N THR A 72 3.98 -5.41 9.74
CA THR A 72 4.41 -4.64 10.92
C THR A 72 3.89 -5.21 12.24
N LEU A 73 2.90 -6.10 12.21
CA LEU A 73 2.28 -6.73 13.38
C LEU A 73 2.99 -8.03 13.79
N TYR A 74 3.88 -8.56 12.97
CA TYR A 74 4.58 -9.82 13.19
C TYR A 74 6.10 -9.64 13.07
N ASP A 75 6.84 -10.67 13.45
CA ASP A 75 8.30 -10.67 13.34
C ASP A 75 8.76 -10.64 11.88
N HIS A 76 9.92 -10.01 11.64
CA HIS A 76 10.47 -9.71 10.31
C HIS A 76 10.63 -10.92 9.37
N ASP A 77 10.72 -12.14 9.93
CA ASP A 77 10.92 -13.37 9.16
C ASP A 77 9.62 -14.12 8.85
N THR A 78 8.47 -13.56 9.25
CA THR A 78 7.17 -14.18 8.98
C THR A 78 6.78 -13.93 7.52
N PRO A 79 6.63 -14.99 6.68
CA PRO A 79 6.19 -14.82 5.31
C PRO A 79 4.69 -14.48 5.27
N PHE A 80 4.32 -13.53 4.41
CA PHE A 80 2.94 -13.14 4.17
C PHE A 80 2.57 -13.33 2.71
N VAL A 81 1.38 -13.89 2.48
CA VAL A 81 0.78 -14.00 1.15
C VAL A 81 -0.70 -13.66 1.25
N SER A 82 -1.15 -12.79 0.35
CA SER A 82 -2.57 -12.51 0.20
C SER A 82 -3.26 -13.67 -0.51
N LEU A 83 -4.23 -14.30 0.15
CA LEU A 83 -4.96 -15.45 -0.41
C LEU A 83 -6.18 -15.02 -1.23
N ASN A 84 -6.80 -13.90 -0.86
CA ASN A 84 -8.00 -13.38 -1.50
C ASN A 84 -8.16 -11.89 -1.18
N LEU A 85 -8.53 -11.10 -2.19
CA LEU A 85 -8.83 -9.69 -2.05
C LEU A 85 -10.20 -9.40 -2.66
N LYS A 86 -11.08 -8.78 -1.87
CA LYS A 86 -12.43 -8.41 -2.30
C LYS A 86 -12.66 -6.93 -1.96
N ALA A 87 -12.82 -6.11 -2.98
CA ALA A 87 -13.19 -4.71 -2.86
C ALA A 87 -14.55 -4.46 -3.51
N ARG A 88 -15.21 -3.37 -3.10
CA ARG A 88 -16.47 -2.87 -3.69
C ARG A 88 -16.26 -1.40 -4.04
N TYR A 89 -16.75 -1.01 -5.22
CA TYR A 89 -16.64 0.34 -5.79
C TYR A 89 -18.03 0.90 -6.05
#